data_AF-A0A439PU21-F1
#
_entry.id   AF-A0A439PU21-F1
#
_cell.length_a   1.000
_cell.length_b   1.000
_cell.length_c   1.000
_cell.angle_alpha   90.00
_cell.angle_beta   90.00
_cell.angle_gamma   90.00
#
_symmetry.space_group_name_H-M   'P 1'
#
loop_
_entity.id
_entity.type
_entity.pdbx_description
1 polymer ?
#
loop_
_entity_poly.entity_id
_entity_poly.type
_entity_poly.pdbx_seq_one_letter_code
_entity_poly.pdbx_strand_id
1 'polypeptide(L)' 'PMLSNWQNYEAWQEAGGLDATARATRLWKKALEDHVEPAMDISVREALEAYVAKRKEAIGQGEP' A
#
# COMPACT_ATOMS: atom_id res chain seq x y z
N PRO A 1 20.35 -2.17 1.21
CA PRO A 1 19.28 -1.82 0.24
C PRO A 1 17.94 -2.45 0.65
N MET A 2 16.81 -1.73 0.51
CA MET A 2 15.48 -2.29 0.90
C MET A 2 14.95 -3.35 -0.06
N LEU A 3 15.28 -3.26 -1.36
CA LEU A 3 14.80 -4.19 -2.40
C LEU A 3 15.93 -4.86 -3.20
N SER A 4 17.02 -4.15 -3.44
CA SER A 4 18.18 -4.67 -4.18
C SER A 4 18.90 -5.76 -3.39
N ASN A 5 19.31 -6.82 -4.07
CA ASN A 5 20.16 -7.87 -3.52
C ASN A 5 21.54 -7.82 -4.21
N TRP A 6 22.62 -7.77 -3.43
CA TRP A 6 24.01 -7.72 -3.89
C TRP A 6 24.83 -8.93 -3.45
N GLN A 7 24.17 -9.98 -2.97
CA GLN A 7 24.81 -11.26 -2.70
C GLN A 7 25.37 -11.83 -4.01
N ASN A 8 26.45 -12.60 -3.89
CA ASN A 8 26.91 -13.43 -4.99
C ASN A 8 25.84 -14.50 -5.32
N TYR A 9 25.99 -15.16 -6.48
CA TYR A 9 25.00 -16.10 -6.99
C TYR A 9 24.73 -17.26 -6.03
N GLU A 10 25.78 -17.85 -5.43
CA GLU A 10 25.66 -19.01 -4.54
C GLU A 10 24.87 -18.67 -3.26
N ALA A 11 25.21 -17.57 -2.59
CA ALA A 11 24.49 -17.11 -1.40
C ALA A 11 23.05 -16.67 -1.72
N TRP A 12 22.79 -16.13 -2.93
CA TRP A 12 21.44 -15.82 -3.38
C TRP A 12 20.61 -17.10 -3.62
N GLN A 13 21.21 -18.13 -4.21
CA GLN A 13 20.58 -19.44 -4.41
C GLN A 13 20.26 -20.12 -3.08
N GLU A 14 21.21 -20.16 -2.14
CA GLU A 14 20.99 -20.70 -0.79
C GLU A 14 19.89 -19.94 -0.02
N ALA A 15 19.79 -18.62 -0.22
CA ALA A 15 18.73 -17.78 0.35
C ALA A 15 17.36 -17.94 -0.35
N GLY A 16 17.23 -18.90 -1.27
CA GLY A 16 15.98 -19.25 -1.93
C GLY A 16 15.74 -18.58 -3.27
N GLY A 17 16.75 -17.97 -3.89
CA GLY A 17 16.71 -17.55 -5.29
C GLY A 17 15.61 -16.52 -5.61
N LEU A 18 15.26 -15.67 -4.65
CA LEU A 18 14.13 -14.75 -4.82
C LEU A 18 14.47 -13.64 -5.81
N ASP A 19 13.61 -13.42 -6.79
CA ASP A 19 13.71 -12.28 -7.69
C ASP A 19 13.26 -10.96 -7.01
N ALA A 20 13.38 -9.84 -7.74
CA ALA A 20 13.00 -8.54 -7.21
C ALA A 20 11.49 -8.43 -6.90
N THR A 21 10.64 -9.04 -7.72
CA THR A 21 9.18 -9.00 -7.55
C THR A 21 8.74 -9.76 -6.31
N ALA A 22 9.33 -10.93 -6.05
CA ALA A 22 9.08 -11.75 -4.88
C ALA A 22 9.51 -11.03 -3.60
N ARG A 23 10.68 -10.36 -3.61
CA ARG A 23 11.12 -9.53 -2.48
C ARG A 23 10.22 -8.31 -2.26
N ALA A 24 9.85 -7.62 -3.33
CA ALA A 24 8.90 -6.50 -3.26
C ALA A 24 7.55 -6.94 -2.68
N THR A 25 7.10 -8.14 -3.05
CA THR A 25 5.83 -8.70 -2.56
C THR A 25 5.81 -8.89 -1.06
N ARG A 26 6.92 -9.40 -0.51
CA ARG A 26 7.07 -9.54 0.95
C ARG A 26 7.10 -8.19 1.64
N LEU A 27 7.80 -7.21 1.06
CA LEU A 27 7.94 -5.88 1.63
C LEU A 27 6.60 -5.15 1.74
N TRP A 28 5.78 -5.11 0.69
CA TRP A 28 4.50 -4.39 0.77
C TRP A 28 3.50 -5.09 1.69
N LYS A 29 3.50 -6.43 1.75
CA LYS A 29 2.66 -7.18 2.69
C LYS A 29 3.02 -6.85 4.13
N LYS A 30 4.32 -6.87 4.45
CA LYS A 30 4.83 -6.45 5.75
C LYS A 30 4.45 -4.99 6.06
N ALA A 31 4.55 -4.09 5.09
CA ALA A 31 4.18 -2.69 5.30
C ALA A 31 2.68 -2.51 5.61
N LEU A 32 1.80 -3.37 5.07
CA LEU A 32 0.37 -3.39 5.42
C LEU A 32 0.13 -4.00 6.80
N GLU A 33 0.83 -5.08 7.15
CA GLU A 33 0.74 -5.72 8.47
C GLU A 33 1.19 -4.77 9.58
N ASP A 34 2.28 -4.02 9.33
CA ASP A 34 2.85 -3.05 10.27
C ASP A 34 2.12 -1.69 10.21
N HIS A 35 1.15 -1.49 9.31
CA HIS A 35 0.46 -0.21 9.14
C HIS A 35 -0.44 0.09 10.34
N VAL A 36 -0.27 1.28 10.92
CA VAL A 36 -1.16 1.83 11.94
C VAL A 36 -1.75 3.14 11.39
N GLU A 37 -3.07 3.18 11.24
CA GLU A 37 -3.75 4.40 10.80
C GLU A 37 -3.51 5.50 11.85
N PRO A 38 -2.99 6.68 11.45
CA PRO A 38 -2.80 7.78 12.38
C PRO A 38 -4.14 8.27 12.91
N ALA A 39 -4.18 8.67 14.19
CA ALA A 39 -5.38 9.24 14.77
C ALA A 39 -5.84 10.47 13.96
N MET A 40 -7.11 10.46 13.56
CA MET A 40 -7.76 11.56 12.87
C MET A 40 -8.95 12.02 13.70
N ASP A 41 -9.13 13.34 13.79
CA ASP A 41 -10.27 13.94 14.47
C ASP A 41 -11.59 13.47 13.84
N ILE A 42 -12.55 13.09 14.68
CA ILE A 42 -13.82 12.50 14.25
C ILE A 42 -14.63 13.51 13.44
N SER A 43 -14.67 14.78 13.85
CA SER A 43 -15.45 15.81 13.13
C SER A 43 -14.89 16.06 11.73
N VAL A 44 -13.56 15.97 11.57
CA VAL A 44 -12.90 16.07 10.26
C VAL A 44 -13.24 14.85 9.39
N ARG A 45 -13.22 13.64 9.95
CA ARG A 45 -13.60 12.41 9.23
C ARG A 45 -15.03 12.50 8.71
N GLU A 46 -15.97 12.88 9.56
CA GLU A 46 -17.39 13.02 9.20
C GLU A 46 -17.60 14.08 8.11
N ALA A 47 -16.91 15.22 8.21
CA ALA A 47 -16.99 16.26 7.19
C ALA A 47 -16.47 15.79 5.82
N LEU A 48 -15.37 15.02 5.81
CA LEU A 48 -14.82 14.41 4.59
C LEU A 48 -15.79 13.39 3.98
N GLU A 49 -16.37 12.53 4.80
CA GLU A 49 -17.36 11.55 4.36
C GLU A 49 -18.60 12.21 3.74
N ALA A 50 -19.14 13.25 4.40
CA ALA A 50 -20.27 14.02 3.90
C ALA A 50 -19.96 14.71 2.56
N TYR A 51 -18.77 15.30 2.44
CA TYR A 51 -18.34 15.91 1.18
C TYR A 51 -18.20 14.88 0.05
N VAL A 52 -17.59 13.72 0.33
CA VAL A 52 -17.44 12.65 -0.66
C VAL A 52 -18.79 12.10 -1.11
N ALA A 53 -19.74 11.91 -0.19
CA ALA A 53 -21.10 11.46 -0.52
C ALA A 53 -21.76 12.45 -1.50
N LYS A 54 -21.75 13.74 -1.18
CA LYS A 54 -22.29 14.81 -2.04
C LYS A 54 -21.60 14.85 -3.41
N ARG A 55 -20.28 14.65 -3.47
CA ARG A 55 -19.53 14.64 -4.73
C ARG A 55 -19.84 13.43 -5.59
N LYS A 56 -20.01 12.24 -4.99
CA LYS A 56 -20.42 11.03 -5.71
C LYS A 56 -21.78 11.20 -6.36
N GLU A 57 -22.75 11.81 -5.67
CA GLU A 57 -24.06 12.13 -6.24
C GLU A 57 -23.97 13.14 -7.40
N ALA A 58 -23.17 14.20 -7.23
CA ALA A 58 -23.02 15.24 -8.25
C ALA A 58 -22.29 14.75 -9.52
N ILE A 59 -21.36 13.80 -9.39
CA ILE A 59 -20.58 13.26 -10.52
C ILE A 59 -21.28 12.04 -11.14
N GLY A 60 -21.94 11.20 -10.32
CA GLY A 60 -22.61 9.97 -10.77
C GLY A 60 -23.84 10.19 -11.65
N GLN A 61 -24.26 11.44 -11.88
CA GLN A 61 -25.30 11.79 -12.86
C GLN A 61 -24.76 11.96 -14.30
N GLY A 62 -23.46 11.78 -14.52
CA GLY A 62 -22.87 11.64 -15.85
C GLY A 62 -22.31 10.24 -16.03
N GLU A 63 -23.10 9.34 -16.60
CA GLU A 63 -22.54 8.16 -17.29
C GLU A 63 -21.63 8.64 -18.45
N PRO A 64 -20.59 7.88 -18.81
CA PRO A 64 -19.94 8.06 -20.12
C PRO A 64 -20.92 7.84 -21.27
#